data_AF-A0A7S3EP86-F1
#
_entry.id   AF-A0A7S3EP86-F1
#
_cell.length_a   1.000
_cell.length_b   1.000
_cell.length_c   1.000
_cell.angle_alpha   90.00
_cell.angle_beta   90.00
_cell.angle_gamma   90.00
#
_symmetry.space_group_name_H-M   'P 1'
#
loop_
_entity.id
_entity.type
_entity.pdbx_description
1 polymer ?
#
loop_
_entity_poly.entity_id
_entity_poly.type
_entity_poly.pdbx_seq_one_letter_code
_entity_poly.pdbx_strand_id
1 'polypeptide(L)'
;VDSDGSGLIGLPEFRRLFRNGLGLGEVDLPDPLLRAVWLFLDGNSSGRISSGEFSAFMRRGEQQEENARQRMQLERKQVVTLAKQQEEGQRAALKEAQASSE
;
A
#
# COMPACT_ATOMS: atom_id res chain seq x y z
N VAL A 1 5.05 25.31 -3.07
CA VAL A 1 4.26 24.48 -2.13
C VAL A 1 4.34 25.15 -0.77
N ASP A 2 5.54 25.28 -0.21
CA ASP A 2 5.84 26.29 0.81
C ASP A 2 5.87 27.68 0.13
N SER A 3 4.90 28.53 0.47
CA SER A 3 4.71 29.86 -0.13
C SER A 3 5.17 30.97 0.80
N ASP A 4 5.24 30.69 2.11
CA ASP A 4 5.72 31.62 3.13
C ASP A 4 7.22 31.44 3.45
N GLY A 5 7.86 30.40 2.91
CA GLY A 5 9.28 30.13 3.08
C GLY A 5 9.63 29.59 4.47
N SER A 6 8.64 29.07 5.21
CA SER A 6 8.83 28.59 6.58
C SER A 6 9.57 27.26 6.66
N GLY A 7 9.69 26.53 5.54
CA GLY A 7 10.15 25.14 5.52
C GLY A 7 9.14 24.15 6.11
N LEU A 8 7.92 24.63 6.42
CA LEU A 8 6.80 23.86 6.94
C LEU A 8 5.61 24.01 5.99
N ILE A 9 4.64 23.10 6.07
CA ILE A 9 3.43 23.17 5.26
C ILE A 9 2.23 23.46 6.17
N GLY A 10 1.67 24.66 6.03
CA GLY A 10 0.40 25.01 6.68
C GLY A 10 -0.82 24.43 5.94
N LEU A 11 -1.99 24.42 6.58
CA LEU A 11 -3.23 23.94 5.97
C LEU A 11 -3.58 24.61 4.61
N PRO A 12 -3.40 25.94 4.42
CA PRO A 12 -3.68 26.57 3.12
C PRO A 12 -2.74 26.10 2.01
N GLU A 13 -1.48 25.83 2.34
CA GLU A 13 -0.45 25.33 1.42
C GLU A 13 -0.69 23.86 1.10
N PHE A 14 -1.04 23.08 2.12
CA PHE A 14 -1.46 21.69 1.98
C PHE A 14 -2.67 21.57 1.05
N ARG A 15 -3.72 22.38 1.25
CA ARG A 15 -4.86 22.41 0.33
C ARG A 15 -4.43 22.76 -1.10
N ARG A 16 -3.59 23.78 -1.28
CA ARG A 16 -3.09 24.17 -2.61
C ARG A 16 -2.29 23.06 -3.28
N LEU A 17 -1.49 22.31 -2.53
CA LEU A 17 -0.76 21.16 -3.05
C LEU A 17 -1.72 20.13 -3.68
N PHE A 18 -2.81 19.78 -3.00
CA PHE A 18 -3.76 18.79 -3.51
C PHE A 18 -4.63 19.34 -4.64
N ARG A 19 -5.16 20.56 -4.51
CA ARG A 19 -6.04 21.17 -5.53
C ARG A 19 -5.30 21.51 -6.81
N ASN A 20 -4.12 22.12 -6.70
CA ASN A 20 -3.41 22.69 -7.85
C ASN A 20 -2.17 21.88 -8.23
N GLY A 21 -1.50 21.26 -7.26
CA GLY A 21 -0.31 20.45 -7.53
C GLY A 21 -0.65 19.05 -8.04
N LEU A 22 -1.65 18.40 -7.43
CA LEU A 22 -2.08 17.04 -7.79
C LEU A 22 -3.36 17.01 -8.64
N GLY A 23 -4.02 18.15 -8.82
CA GLY A 23 -5.25 18.25 -9.60
C GLY A 23 -6.45 17.54 -8.97
N LEU A 24 -6.41 17.24 -7.68
CA LEU A 24 -7.51 16.57 -6.97
C LEU A 24 -8.57 17.60 -6.58
N GLY A 25 -9.70 17.60 -7.30
CA GLY A 25 -10.80 18.52 -7.06
C GLY A 25 -11.63 18.15 -5.82
N GLU A 26 -12.61 18.98 -5.46
CA GLU A 26 -13.52 18.70 -4.34
C GLU A 26 -14.28 17.37 -4.50
N VAL A 27 -14.48 16.91 -5.73
CA VAL A 27 -15.12 15.62 -6.03
C VAL A 27 -14.20 14.45 -5.65
N ASP A 28 -12.92 14.54 -6.00
CA ASP A 28 -11.94 13.46 -5.76
C ASP A 28 -11.53 13.39 -4.29
N LEU A 29 -11.39 14.56 -3.66
CA LEU A 29 -10.96 14.68 -2.27
C LEU A 29 -11.71 15.83 -1.60
N PRO A 30 -12.88 15.59 -0.99
CA PRO A 30 -13.64 16.63 -0.32
C PRO A 30 -12.84 17.30 0.80
N ASP A 31 -13.06 18.60 0.97
CA ASP A 31 -12.40 19.44 1.98
C ASP A 31 -12.36 18.85 3.42
N PRO A 32 -13.44 18.23 3.95
CA PRO A 32 -13.39 17.56 5.25
C PRO A 32 -12.40 16.39 5.31
N LEU A 33 -12.31 15.60 4.23
CA LEU A 33 -11.38 14.49 4.14
C LEU A 33 -9.95 14.99 3.99
N LEU A 34 -9.72 16.06 3.21
CA LEU A 34 -8.43 16.73 3.11
C LEU A 34 -7.95 17.23 4.48
N ARG A 35 -8.85 17.81 5.30
CA ARG A 35 -8.55 18.20 6.69
C ARG A 35 -8.23 17.01 7.58
N ALA A 36 -8.94 15.89 7.43
CA ALA A 36 -8.65 14.68 8.18
C ALA A 36 -7.24 14.14 7.87
N VAL A 37 -6.85 14.14 6.58
CA VAL A 37 -5.48 13.76 6.16
C VAL A 37 -4.45 14.71 6.76
N TRP A 38 -4.72 16.02 6.74
CA TRP A 38 -3.84 17.01 7.34
C TRP A 38 -3.63 16.77 8.85
N LEU A 39 -4.71 16.54 9.61
CA LEU A 39 -4.64 16.22 11.04
C LEU A 39 -3.88 14.92 11.31
N PHE A 40 -4.00 13.94 10.42
CA PHE A 40 -3.25 12.69 10.54
C PHE A 40 -1.75 12.88 10.32
N LEU A 41 -1.36 13.82 9.47
CA LEU A 41 0.04 14.14 9.16
C LEU A 41 0.71 14.99 10.25
N ASP A 42 -0.03 15.91 10.86
CA ASP A 42 0.42 16.77 11.98
C ASP A 42 0.46 15.98 13.31
N GLY A 43 1.31 14.95 13.34
CA GLY A 43 1.37 13.99 14.44
C GLY A 43 1.85 14.60 15.76
N ASN A 44 2.54 15.74 15.73
CA ASN A 44 2.92 16.50 16.91
C ASN A 44 1.90 17.62 17.27
N SER A 45 0.83 17.77 16.49
CA SER A 45 -0.21 18.80 16.67
C SER A 45 0.35 20.23 16.71
N SER A 46 1.40 20.50 15.94
CA SER A 46 2.02 21.82 15.83
C SER A 46 1.20 22.79 14.98
N GLY A 47 0.20 22.30 14.26
CA GLY A 47 -0.56 23.04 13.27
C GLY A 47 0.19 23.24 11.95
N ARG A 48 1.29 22.53 11.73
CA ARG A 48 2.06 22.53 10.48
C ARG A 48 2.71 21.18 10.23
N ILE A 49 2.90 20.85 8.97
CA ILE A 49 3.56 19.58 8.60
C ILE A 49 5.03 19.87 8.29
N SER A 50 5.91 19.21 9.02
CA SER A 50 7.35 19.20 8.74
C SER A 50 7.72 18.19 7.66
N SER A 51 8.91 18.35 7.07
CA SER A 51 9.47 17.37 6.12
C SER A 51 9.61 15.97 6.76
N GLY A 52 9.92 15.90 8.06
CA GLY A 52 10.03 14.65 8.81
C GLY A 52 8.69 13.91 8.92
N GLU A 53 7.63 14.63 9.26
CA GLU A 53 6.26 14.09 9.34
C GLU A 53 5.76 13.62 7.98
N PHE A 54 5.94 14.44 6.95
CA PHE A 54 5.56 14.06 5.59
C PHE A 54 6.33 12.83 5.09
N SER A 55 7.64 12.78 5.31
CA SER A 55 8.47 11.64 4.91
C SER A 55 8.12 10.36 5.68
N ALA A 56 7.80 10.47 6.97
CA ALA A 56 7.36 9.34 7.78
C ALA A 56 6.03 8.76 7.27
N PHE A 57 5.11 9.61 6.81
CA PHE A 57 3.88 9.17 6.18
C PHE A 57 4.12 8.42 4.87
N MET A 58 4.94 8.97 3.96
CA MET A 58 5.21 8.34 2.66
C MET A 58 5.82 6.94 2.82
N ARG A 59 6.76 6.76 3.76
CA ARG A 59 7.35 5.45 4.08
C ARG A 59 6.32 4.42 4.57
N ARG A 60 5.26 4.84 5.26
CA ARG A 60 4.18 3.92 5.66
C ARG A 60 3.46 3.35 4.44
N GLY A 61 3.25 4.16 3.40
CA GLY A 61 2.64 3.71 2.15
C GLY A 61 3.48 2.65 1.43
N GLU A 62 4.79 2.89 1.31
CA GLU A 62 5.74 1.95 0.69
C GLU A 62 5.76 0.60 1.39
N GLN A 63 5.80 0.59 2.72
CA GLN A 63 5.79 -0.65 3.50
C GLN A 63 4.51 -1.47 3.30
N GLN A 64 3.35 -0.81 3.20
CA GLN A 64 2.08 -1.50 2.96
C GLN A 64 2.05 -2.13 1.56
N GLU A 65 2.57 -1.43 0.55
CA GLU A 65 2.66 -1.96 -0.81
C GLU A 65 3.59 -3.18 -0.88
N GLU A 66 4.76 -3.10 -0.25
CA GLU A 66 5.70 -4.22 -0.19
C GLU A 66 5.09 -5.43 0.52
N ASN A 67 4.43 -5.22 1.65
CA ASN A 67 3.73 -6.28 2.39
C ASN A 67 2.65 -6.94 1.53
N ALA A 68 1.86 -6.16 0.78
CA ALA A 68 0.83 -6.68 -0.12
C ALA A 68 1.45 -7.52 -1.25
N ARG A 69 2.53 -7.03 -1.86
CA ARG A 69 3.29 -7.76 -2.90
C ARG A 69 3.83 -9.09 -2.36
N GLN A 70 4.43 -9.08 -1.18
CA GLN A 70 4.97 -10.28 -0.54
C GLN A 70 3.87 -11.32 -0.25
N ARG A 71 2.72 -10.89 0.27
CA ARG A 71 1.56 -11.78 0.50
C ARG A 71 1.09 -12.44 -0.79
N MET A 72 0.90 -11.65 -1.84
CA MET A 72 0.46 -12.17 -3.15
C MET A 72 1.47 -13.18 -3.74
N GLN A 73 2.77 -12.94 -3.57
CA GLN A 73 3.80 -13.87 -4.02
C GLN A 73 3.81 -15.18 -3.22
N LEU A 74 3.62 -15.11 -1.90
CA LEU A 74 3.55 -16.29 -1.03
C LEU A 74 2.33 -17.15 -1.38
N GLU A 75 1.16 -16.53 -1.57
CA GLU A 75 -0.06 -17.22 -1.98
C GLU A 75 0.12 -17.93 -3.33
N ARG A 76 0.70 -17.24 -4.32
CA ARG A 76 1.01 -17.84 -5.63
C ARG A 76 1.95 -19.03 -5.51
N LYS A 77 3.01 -18.93 -4.71
CA LYS A 77 3.96 -20.03 -4.48
C LYS A 77 3.27 -21.24 -3.81
N GLN A 78 2.39 -21.00 -2.85
CA GLN A 78 1.64 -22.07 -2.17
C GLN A 78 0.72 -22.80 -3.15
N VAL A 79 -0.05 -22.07 -3.96
CA VAL A 79 -0.94 -22.67 -4.97
C VAL A 79 -0.17 -23.54 -5.96
N VAL A 80 0.95 -23.04 -6.50
CA VAL A 80 1.80 -23.80 -7.43
C VAL A 80 2.38 -25.05 -6.78
N THR A 81 2.81 -24.94 -5.52
CA THR A 81 3.39 -26.08 -4.78
C THR A 81 2.35 -27.17 -4.53
N LEU A 82 1.14 -26.78 -4.11
CA LEU A 82 0.02 -27.71 -3.90
C LEU A 82 -0.39 -28.42 -5.19
N ALA A 83 -0.48 -27.69 -6.31
CA ALA A 83 -0.81 -28.28 -7.60
C ALA A 83 0.24 -29.33 -8.02
N LYS A 84 1.53 -29.02 -7.85
CA LYS A 84 2.62 -29.95 -8.15
C LYS A 84 2.56 -31.21 -7.29
N GLN A 85 2.30 -31.07 -5.99
CA GLN A 85 2.15 -32.21 -5.07
C GLN A 85 0.94 -33.08 -5.43
N GLN A 86 -0.18 -32.46 -5.85
CA GLN A 86 -1.35 -33.20 -6.31
C GLN A 86 -1.07 -33.98 -7.59
N GLU A 87 -0.40 -33.38 -8.58
CA GLU A 87 0.00 -34.07 -9.81
C GLU A 87 0.95 -35.24 -9.53
N GLU A 88 1.95 -35.04 -8.67
CA GLU A 88 2.90 -36.09 -8.26
C GLU A 88 2.18 -37.24 -7.54
N GLY A 89 1.26 -36.91 -6.62
CA GLY A 89 0.44 -37.90 -5.90
C GLY A 89 -0.49 -38.69 -6.82
N GLN A 90 -1.18 -38.02 -7.75
CA GLN A 90 -2.03 -38.67 -8.76
C GLN A 90 -1.21 -39.63 -9.64
N ARG A 91 -0.03 -39.20 -10.08
CA ARG A 91 0.86 -40.00 -10.92
C ARG A 91 1.41 -41.22 -10.18
N ALA A 92 1.74 -41.09 -8.90
CA ALA A 92 2.19 -42.22 -8.08
C ALA A 92 1.07 -43.26 -7.90
N ALA A 93 -0.14 -42.81 -7.54
CA ALA A 93 -1.30 -43.69 -7.38
C ALA A 93 -1.65 -44.46 -8.66
N LEU A 94 -1.54 -43.81 -9.83
CA LEU A 94 -1.81 -44.45 -11.12
C LEU A 94 -0.83 -45.60 -11.40
N LYS A 95 0.46 -45.41 -11.07
CA LYS A 95 1.49 -46.45 -11.25
C LYS A 95 1.28 -47.65 -10.32
N GLU A 96 0.90 -47.42 -9.07
CA GLU A 96 0.62 -48.49 -8.10
C GLU A 96 -0.60 -49.32 -8.50
N ALA A 97 -1.67 -48.67 -9.00
CA ALA A 97 -2.86 -49.35 -9.49
C ALA A 97 -2.56 -50.23 -10.72
N GLN A 98 -1.71 -49.74 -11.63
CA GLN A 98 -1.26 -50.51 -12.79
C GLN A 98 -0.42 -51.73 -12.39
N ALA A 99 0.51 -51.56 -11.44
CA ALA A 99 1.36 -52.65 -10.96
C ALA A 99 0.61 -53.73 -10.16
N SER A 100 -0.55 -53.41 -9.59
CA SER A 100 -1.38 -54.37 -8.83
C SER A 100 -2.36 -55.16 -9.72
N SER A 101 -2.40 -54.88 -11.03
CA SER A 101 -3.29 -55.53 -12.00
C SER A 101 -2.57 -56.57 -12.88
N GLU A 102 -1.27 -56.78 -12.66
CA GLU A 102 -0.43 -57.82 -13.29
C GLU A 102 -0.11 -58.94 -12.30
#